data_AF-A0A6I1W1N1-F1
#
_entry.id   AF-A0A6I1W1N1-F1
#
_cell.length_a   1.000
_cell.length_b   1.000
_cell.length_c   1.000
_cell.angle_alpha   90.00
_cell.angle_beta   90.00
_cell.angle_gamma   90.00
#
_symmetry.space_group_name_H-M   'P 1'
#
loop_
_entity.id
_entity.type
_entity.pdbx_description
1 polymer ?
#
loop_
_entity_poly.entity_id
_entity_poly.type
_entity_poly.pdbx_seq_one_letter_code
_entity_poly.pdbx_strand_id
1 'polypeptide(L)'
;KHHGRKVLHEFVKAGAPEEILYVSKPHIGTFRLTGVVENMRQQIIALGGEVRFQQRVTDVLIEDGQLTGVVLADGEQLKARHVIMALGHSARDTFRMLHGRG
;
A
#
# COMPACT_ATOMS: atom_id res chain seq x y z
N LYS A 1 -1.89 -21.84 -4.36
CA LYS A 1 -0.81 -20.94 -4.82
C LYS A 1 -0.02 -20.44 -3.60
N HIS A 2 1.29 -20.68 -3.52
CA HIS A 2 2.11 -20.24 -2.37
C HIS A 2 2.55 -18.77 -2.52
N HIS A 3 1.61 -17.83 -2.35
CA HIS A 3 1.88 -16.39 -2.49
C HIS A 3 2.99 -15.88 -1.56
N GLY A 4 3.20 -16.53 -0.42
CA GLY A 4 4.27 -16.18 0.53
C GLY A 4 5.68 -16.24 -0.06
N ARG A 5 5.96 -17.19 -0.97
CA ARG A 5 7.30 -17.32 -1.57
C ARG A 5 7.66 -16.11 -2.43
N LYS A 6 6.70 -15.59 -3.21
CA LYS A 6 6.92 -14.37 -4.02
C LYS A 6 7.22 -13.17 -3.12
N VAL A 7 6.48 -12.98 -2.03
CA VAL A 7 6.69 -11.88 -1.09
C VAL A 7 8.08 -11.92 -0.48
N LEU A 8 8.53 -13.08 0.00
CA LEU A 8 9.87 -13.23 0.59
C LEU A 8 10.98 -12.94 -0.43
N HIS A 9 10.81 -13.36 -1.69
CA HIS A 9 11.77 -13.01 -2.74
C HIS A 9 11.82 -11.51 -3.04
N GLU A 10 10.68 -10.81 -3.04
CA GLU A 10 10.69 -9.35 -3.22
C GLU A 10 11.34 -8.63 -2.04
N PHE A 11 11.15 -9.12 -0.81
CA PHE A 11 11.90 -8.59 0.34
C PHE A 11 13.41 -8.79 0.19
N VAL A 12 13.87 -9.96 -0.24
CA VAL A 12 15.30 -10.21 -0.47
C VAL A 12 15.85 -9.32 -1.58
N LYS A 13 15.14 -9.18 -2.71
CA LYS A 13 15.52 -8.25 -3.80
C LYS A 13 15.60 -6.80 -3.33
N ALA A 14 14.82 -6.43 -2.32
CA ALA A 14 14.85 -5.10 -1.71
C ALA A 14 15.84 -4.98 -0.54
N GLY A 15 16.67 -5.99 -0.28
CA GLY A 15 17.76 -5.93 0.71
C GLY A 15 17.49 -6.65 2.03
N ALA A 16 16.42 -7.46 2.13
CA ALA A 16 16.24 -8.35 3.27
C ALA A 16 17.26 -9.52 3.21
N PRO A 17 17.68 -10.07 4.36
CA PRO A 17 18.65 -11.17 4.37
C PRO A 17 18.11 -12.43 3.70
N GLU A 18 18.92 -13.10 2.88
CA GLU A 18 18.52 -14.29 2.10
C GLU A 18 18.00 -15.44 2.96
N GLU A 19 18.43 -15.50 4.22
CA GLU A 19 18.03 -16.53 5.18
C GLU A 19 16.51 -16.60 5.43
N ILE A 20 15.77 -15.53 5.16
CA ILE A 20 14.31 -15.53 5.28
C ILE A 20 13.62 -16.49 4.29
N LEU A 21 14.32 -16.97 3.26
CA LEU A 21 13.79 -17.88 2.26
C LEU A 21 13.77 -19.34 2.71
N TYR A 22 14.58 -19.72 3.70
CA TYR A 22 14.76 -21.10 4.12
C TYR A 22 14.64 -21.34 5.63
N VAL A 23 14.75 -20.31 6.48
CA VAL A 23 14.53 -20.43 7.92
C VAL A 23 13.04 -20.65 8.23
N SER A 24 12.74 -21.54 9.17
CA SER A 24 11.36 -21.94 9.51
C SER A 24 10.52 -20.85 10.18
N LYS A 25 11.16 -19.90 10.88
CA LYS A 25 10.55 -18.71 11.50
C LYS A 25 11.32 -17.46 11.06
N PRO A 26 11.17 -17.04 9.79
CA PRO A 26 11.98 -15.97 9.24
C PRO A 26 11.61 -14.61 9.86
N HIS A 27 12.61 -13.76 10.08
CA HIS A 27 12.42 -12.42 10.62
C HIS A 27 13.42 -11.44 9.98
N ILE A 28 12.95 -10.27 9.55
CA ILE A 28 13.78 -9.28 8.86
C ILE A 28 14.54 -8.38 9.85
N GLY A 29 13.94 -8.06 11.00
CA GLY A 29 14.45 -7.05 11.92
C GLY A 29 13.93 -5.65 11.61
N THR A 30 13.42 -4.96 12.64
CA THR A 30 12.85 -3.61 12.52
C THR A 30 13.81 -2.61 11.86
N PHE A 31 15.10 -2.67 12.21
CA PHE A 31 16.13 -1.80 11.62
C PHE A 31 16.36 -2.04 10.12
N ARG A 32 16.22 -3.28 9.65
CA ARG A 32 16.38 -3.61 8.23
C ARG A 32 15.10 -3.33 7.44
N LEU A 33 13.94 -3.45 8.08
CA LEU A 33 12.64 -3.28 7.43
C LEU A 33 12.47 -1.89 6.82
N THR A 34 12.95 -0.83 7.47
CA THR A 34 12.87 0.54 6.93
C THR A 34 13.60 0.65 5.59
N GLY A 35 14.82 0.13 5.50
CA GLY A 35 15.59 0.10 4.25
C GLY A 35 14.96 -0.79 3.17
N VAL A 36 14.40 -1.93 3.56
CA VAL A 36 13.67 -2.81 2.63
C VAL A 36 12.46 -2.09 2.02
N VAL A 37 11.64 -1.43 2.84
CA VAL A 37 10.46 -0.68 2.37
C VAL A 37 10.87 0.50 1.49
N GLU A 38 11.95 1.20 1.85
CA GLU A 38 12.50 2.28 1.03
C GLU A 38 12.92 1.78 -0.36
N ASN A 39 13.66 0.69 -0.44
CA ASN A 39 14.10 0.09 -1.70
C ASN A 39 12.91 -0.38 -2.55
N MET A 40 11.91 -1.01 -1.93
CA MET A 40 10.68 -1.40 -2.63
C MET A 40 9.96 -0.19 -3.21
N ARG A 41 9.87 0.92 -2.48
CA ARG A 41 9.30 2.17 -2.98
C ARG A 41 10.07 2.68 -4.20
N GLN A 42 11.39 2.70 -4.15
CA GLN A 42 12.21 3.15 -5.28
C GLN A 42 12.01 2.25 -6.51
N GLN A 43 11.84 0.94 -6.33
CA GLN A 43 11.51 0.02 -7.42
C GLN A 43 10.14 0.31 -8.03
N ILE A 44 9.12 0.58 -7.20
CA ILE A 44 7.78 0.99 -7.68
C ILE A 44 7.89 2.25 -8.55
N ILE A 45 8.66 3.25 -8.09
CA ILE A 45 8.86 4.50 -8.83
C ILE A 45 9.62 4.25 -10.15
N ALA A 46 10.68 3.45 -10.12
CA ALA A 46 11.45 3.10 -11.32
C ALA A 46 10.62 2.34 -12.37
N LEU A 47 9.57 1.63 -11.96
CA LEU A 47 8.62 0.95 -12.83
C LEU A 47 7.49 1.87 -13.35
N GLY A 48 7.56 3.18 -13.06
CA GLY A 48 6.56 4.18 -13.48
C GLY A 48 5.39 4.36 -12.51
N GLY A 49 5.46 3.76 -11.32
CA GLY A 49 4.50 4.01 -10.24
C GLY A 49 4.75 5.34 -9.55
N GLU A 50 3.73 5.86 -8.87
CA GLU A 50 3.82 7.07 -8.06
C GLU A 50 3.54 6.76 -6.59
N VAL A 51 4.32 7.35 -5.68
CA VAL A 51 4.11 7.21 -4.24
C VAL A 51 4.06 8.61 -3.62
N ARG A 52 2.86 9.02 -3.19
CA ARG A 52 2.62 10.31 -2.55
C ARG A 52 2.51 10.16 -1.03
N PHE A 53 3.56 10.49 -0.30
CA PHE A 53 3.51 10.54 1.16
C PHE A 53 2.70 11.72 1.67
N GLN A 54 2.19 11.61 2.90
CA GLN A 54 1.40 12.66 3.57
C GLN A 54 0.13 13.07 2.82
N GLN A 55 -0.30 12.26 1.84
CA GLN A 55 -1.54 12.46 1.09
C GLN A 55 -2.60 11.50 1.60
N ARG A 56 -3.48 12.01 2.46
CA ARG A 56 -4.57 11.22 3.05
C ARG A 56 -5.83 11.35 2.19
N VAL A 57 -6.40 10.22 1.79
CA VAL A 57 -7.75 10.17 1.22
C VAL A 57 -8.78 10.48 2.29
N THR A 58 -9.65 11.44 2.03
CA THR A 58 -10.72 11.88 2.94
C THR A 58 -12.10 11.53 2.43
N ASP A 59 -12.26 11.23 1.14
CA ASP A 59 -13.54 10.90 0.54
C ASP A 59 -13.38 10.07 -0.75
N VAL A 60 -14.47 9.48 -1.22
CA VAL A 60 -14.56 8.77 -2.50
C VAL A 60 -15.54 9.45 -3.44
N LEU A 61 -15.24 9.40 -4.74
CA LEU A 61 -16.13 9.88 -5.79
C LEU A 61 -16.90 8.69 -6.35
N ILE A 62 -18.23 8.76 -6.31
CA ILE A 62 -19.12 7.71 -6.80
C ILE A 62 -20.16 8.35 -7.72
N GLU A 63 -20.25 7.85 -8.95
CA GLU A 63 -21.21 8.27 -9.97
C GLU A 63 -21.93 7.01 -10.46
N ASP A 64 -23.27 7.01 -10.41
CA ASP A 64 -24.11 5.87 -10.84
C ASP A 64 -23.69 4.51 -10.25
N GLY A 65 -23.28 4.50 -8.98
CA GLY A 65 -22.83 3.29 -8.27
C GLY A 65 -21.42 2.83 -8.61
N GLN A 66 -20.71 3.54 -9.49
CA GLN A 66 -19.31 3.28 -9.85
C GLN A 66 -18.39 4.25 -9.12
N LEU A 67 -17.34 3.73 -8.49
CA LEU A 67 -16.25 4.56 -7.98
C LEU A 67 -15.48 5.19 -9.15
N THR A 68 -15.35 6.52 -9.15
CA THR A 68 -14.67 7.31 -10.20
C THR A 68 -13.42 8.03 -9.72
N GLY A 69 -13.14 7.99 -8.42
CA GLY A 69 -11.92 8.55 -7.85
C GLY A 69 -11.94 8.69 -6.34
N VAL A 70 -10.98 9.46 -5.83
CA VAL A 70 -10.83 9.79 -4.41
C VAL A 70 -10.58 11.29 -4.24
N VAL A 71 -10.93 11.81 -3.07
CA VAL A 71 -10.61 13.18 -2.65
C VAL A 71 -9.53 13.13 -1.59
N LEU A 72 -8.51 13.95 -1.73
CA LEU A 72 -7.42 14.09 -0.77
C LEU A 72 -7.76 15.15 0.29
N ALA A 73 -7.01 15.14 1.39
CA ALA A 73 -7.22 16.05 2.52
C ALA A 73 -7.06 17.54 2.18
N ASP A 74 -6.29 17.86 1.13
CA ASP A 74 -6.12 19.21 0.61
C ASP A 74 -7.21 19.62 -0.41
N GLY A 75 -8.12 18.70 -0.73
CA GLY A 75 -9.21 18.90 -1.70
C GLY A 75 -8.87 18.46 -3.12
N GLU A 76 -7.64 18.02 -3.42
CA GLU A 76 -7.28 17.46 -4.72
C GLU A 76 -8.14 16.23 -5.02
N GLN A 77 -8.59 16.08 -6.27
CA GLN A 77 -9.30 14.89 -6.73
C GLN A 77 -8.42 14.05 -7.64
N LEU A 78 -8.25 12.78 -7.28
CA LEU A 78 -7.59 11.79 -8.14
C LEU A 78 -8.63 10.91 -8.80
N LYS A 79 -8.73 10.97 -10.13
CA LYS A 79 -9.68 10.16 -10.91
C LYS A 79 -9.13 8.75 -11.11
N ALA A 80 -9.91 7.75 -10.74
CA ALA A 80 -9.58 6.33 -10.92
C ALA A 80 -10.84 5.49 -10.85
N ARG A 81 -11.00 4.52 -11.75
CA ARG A 81 -12.08 3.52 -11.70
C ARG A 81 -11.76 2.32 -10.80
N HIS A 82 -10.47 2.13 -10.51
CA HIS A 82 -9.95 1.04 -9.69
C HIS A 82 -9.18 1.63 -8.51
N VAL A 83 -9.69 1.38 -7.31
CA VAL A 83 -9.07 1.83 -6.05
C VAL A 83 -8.97 0.63 -5.11
N ILE A 84 -7.79 0.43 -4.53
CA ILE A 84 -7.53 -0.64 -3.56
C ILE A 84 -7.39 0.00 -2.18
N MET A 85 -8.28 -0.36 -1.25
CA MET A 85 -8.25 0.12 0.13
C MET A 85 -7.38 -0.80 1.00
N ALA A 86 -6.07 -0.53 1.07
CA ALA A 86 -5.09 -1.26 1.89
C ALA A 86 -4.69 -0.45 3.15
N LEU A 87 -5.67 0.06 3.88
CA LEU A 87 -5.50 1.13 4.88
C LEU A 87 -5.06 0.66 6.28
N GLY A 88 -5.05 -0.65 6.53
CA GLY A 88 -4.86 -1.23 7.85
C GLY A 88 -6.09 -1.04 8.78
N HIS A 89 -6.13 -1.80 9.88
CA HIS A 89 -7.32 -1.87 10.74
C HIS A 89 -7.58 -0.61 11.59
N SER A 90 -6.60 0.29 11.69
CA SER A 90 -6.69 1.49 12.53
C SER A 90 -7.30 2.69 11.81
N ALA A 91 -7.62 2.59 10.52
CA ALA A 91 -8.20 3.66 9.69
C ALA A 91 -9.68 3.94 9.99
N ARG A 92 -10.00 4.18 11.27
CA ARG A 92 -11.37 4.34 11.78
C ARG A 92 -12.12 5.52 11.17
N ASP A 93 -11.41 6.62 10.90
CA ASP A 93 -11.96 7.77 10.19
C ASP A 93 -12.43 7.39 8.79
N THR A 94 -11.60 6.65 8.06
CA THR A 94 -11.92 6.18 6.71
C THR A 94 -13.07 5.18 6.71
N PHE A 95 -13.13 4.26 7.68
CA PHE A 95 -14.27 3.35 7.80
C PHE A 95 -15.59 4.08 8.07
N ARG A 96 -15.58 5.14 8.89
CA ARG A 96 -16.78 5.97 9.11
C ARG A 96 -17.19 6.71 7.84
N MET A 97 -16.22 7.26 7.10
CA MET A 97 -16.49 7.90 5.80
C MET A 97 -17.13 6.89 4.84
N LEU A 98 -16.54 5.70 4.68
CA LEU A 98 -17.06 4.68 3.79
C LEU A 98 -18.48 4.26 4.19
N HIS A 99 -18.73 4.00 5.47
CA HIS A 99 -20.07 3.70 5.98
C HIS A 99 -21.09 4.82 5.71
N GLY A 100 -20.65 6.10 5.75
CA GLY A 100 -21.50 7.23 5.40
C GLY A 100 -21.80 7.36 3.91
N ARG A 101 -21.03 6.69 3.05
CA ARG A 101 -21.19 6.66 1.59
C ARG A 101 -22.03 5.48 1.08
N GLY A 102 -22.51 4.62 1.99
CA GLY A 102 -23.30 3.41 1.68
C GLY A 102 -22.46 2.14 1.67
#